data_AF-Q1YRX6-F1
#
_entry.id   AF-Q1YRX6-F1
#
_cell.length_a   1.000
_cell.length_b   1.000
_cell.length_c   1.000
_cell.angle_alpha   90.00
_cell.angle_beta   90.00
_cell.angle_gamma   90.00
#
_symmetry.space_group_name_H-M   'P 1'
#
loop_
_entity.id
_entity.type
_entity.pdbx_description
1 polymer ?
#
loop_
_entity_poly.entity_id
_entity_poly.type
_entity_poly.pdbx_seq_one_letter_code
_entity_poly.pdbx_strand_id
1 'polypeptide(L)'
;MGSLTLLGCANNLSQQNYDLDTYTLGRSAVFTQRKLINEQLKEPAEINTEVRDTLLFNYCDLVARDSIYVSSDNLPQQCKPLDSQQRQCAYDYHICIKACPLRTNDCQSCINRAKRCLAAAG
;
A
#
# COMPACT_ATOMS: atom_id res chain seq x y z
N MET A 1 39.08 -7.91 34.16
CA MET A 1 38.93 -8.13 32.71
C MET A 1 37.56 -8.74 32.47
N GLY A 2 36.57 -7.93 32.12
CA GLY A 2 35.21 -8.40 31.84
C GLY A 2 34.92 -8.25 30.36
N SER A 3 34.84 -9.36 29.63
CA SER A 3 34.36 -9.36 28.25
C SER A 3 32.85 -9.15 28.27
N LEU A 4 32.40 -7.98 27.82
CA LEU A 4 31.01 -7.79 27.39
C LEU A 4 30.85 -8.52 26.05
N THR A 5 30.29 -9.72 26.09
CA THR A 5 29.72 -10.35 24.90
C THR A 5 28.47 -9.57 24.49
N LEU A 6 28.58 -8.78 23.42
CA LEU A 6 27.44 -8.27 22.65
C LEU A 6 26.68 -9.47 22.09
N LEU A 7 25.63 -9.89 22.78
CA LEU A 7 24.62 -10.80 22.26
C LEU A 7 23.88 -10.09 21.13
N GLY A 8 24.41 -10.19 19.91
CA GLY A 8 23.69 -9.82 18.70
C GLY A 8 22.42 -10.68 18.61
N CYS A 9 21.27 -10.04 18.47
CA CYS A 9 19.98 -10.70 18.30
C CYS A 9 19.95 -11.48 16.98
N ALA A 10 20.52 -12.68 16.95
CA ALA A 10 20.34 -13.64 15.87
C ALA A 10 19.05 -14.44 16.10
N ASN A 11 17.90 -13.76 16.10
CA ASN A 11 16.60 -14.42 15.98
C ASN A 11 16.15 -14.28 14.52
N ASN A 12 16.71 -15.12 13.65
CA ASN A 12 16.19 -15.36 12.30
C ASN A 12 14.84 -16.09 12.37
N LEU A 13 13.81 -15.42 12.88
CA LEU A 13 12.49 -15.56 12.28
C LEU A 13 12.61 -14.78 10.98
N SER A 14 12.40 -15.41 9.83
CA SER A 14 12.44 -14.74 8.53
C SER A 14 11.55 -13.50 8.59
N GLN A 15 12.15 -12.33 8.83
CA GLN A 15 11.42 -11.08 8.83
C GLN A 15 10.94 -10.93 7.40
N GLN A 16 9.63 -10.99 7.17
CA GLN A 16 9.08 -10.84 5.83
C GLN A 16 9.56 -9.49 5.30
N ASN A 17 10.34 -9.54 4.22
CA ASN A 17 10.84 -8.34 3.57
C ASN A 17 9.73 -7.80 2.66
N TYR A 18 9.24 -6.60 2.99
CA TYR A 18 8.23 -5.89 2.21
C TYR A 18 8.81 -4.72 1.41
N ASP A 19 10.12 -4.69 1.19
CA ASP A 19 10.80 -3.65 0.42
C ASP A 19 10.37 -3.70 -1.05
N LEU A 20 10.13 -2.52 -1.61
CA LEU A 20 9.72 -2.35 -2.99
C LEU A 20 10.71 -1.40 -3.67
N ASP A 21 11.13 -1.73 -4.89
CA ASP A 21 12.02 -0.87 -5.66
C ASP A 21 11.33 0.45 -6.07
N THR A 22 12.10 1.51 -6.28
CA THR A 22 11.59 2.84 -6.65
C THR A 22 10.70 2.82 -7.89
N TYR A 23 10.99 1.94 -8.86
CA TYR A 23 10.18 1.80 -10.07
C TYR A 23 8.78 1.26 -9.74
N THR A 24 8.71 0.26 -8.87
CA THR A 24 7.46 -0.33 -8.37
C THR A 24 6.64 0.69 -7.58
N LEU A 25 7.30 1.41 -6.66
CA LEU A 25 6.68 2.46 -5.86
C LEU A 25 6.14 3.60 -6.74
N GLY A 26 6.95 4.10 -7.67
CA GLY A 26 6.55 5.17 -8.59
C GLY A 26 5.38 4.77 -9.50
N ARG A 27 5.40 3.55 -10.07
CA ARG A 27 4.27 3.04 -10.86
C ARG A 27 3.01 2.90 -10.03
N SER A 28 3.12 2.40 -8.81
CA SER A 28 1.97 2.28 -7.95
C SER A 28 1.42 3.64 -7.53
N ALA A 29 2.27 4.60 -7.18
CA ALA A 29 1.86 5.95 -6.83
C ALA A 29 1.01 6.60 -7.93
N VAL A 30 1.50 6.59 -9.17
CA VAL A 30 0.76 7.14 -10.32
C VAL A 30 -0.59 6.46 -10.50
N PHE A 31 -0.63 5.13 -10.42
CA PHE A 31 -1.88 4.39 -10.60
C PHE A 31 -2.88 4.66 -9.48
N THR A 32 -2.45 4.51 -8.23
CA THR A 32 -3.29 4.62 -7.04
C THR A 32 -3.86 6.03 -6.91
N GLN A 33 -3.02 7.06 -7.08
CA GLN A 33 -3.47 8.46 -7.07
C GLN A 33 -4.51 8.73 -8.16
N ARG A 34 -4.23 8.35 -9.41
CA ARG A 34 -5.17 8.56 -10.53
C ARG A 34 -6.50 7.86 -10.27
N LYS A 35 -6.49 6.63 -9.75
CA LYS A 35 -7.72 5.90 -9.45
C LYS A 35 -8.49 6.52 -8.29
N LEU A 36 -7.82 7.01 -7.25
CA LEU A 36 -8.47 7.75 -6.16
C LEU A 36 -9.16 9.02 -6.67
N ILE A 37 -8.44 9.83 -7.45
CA ILE A 37 -9.01 11.04 -8.06
C ILE A 37 -10.23 10.68 -8.91
N ASN A 38 -10.13 9.66 -9.77
CA ASN A 38 -11.25 9.24 -10.60
C ASN A 38 -12.45 8.75 -9.78
N GLU A 39 -12.26 8.06 -8.66
CA GLU A 39 -13.37 7.69 -7.77
C GLU A 39 -13.96 8.92 -7.05
N GLN A 40 -13.15 9.91 -6.69
CA GLN A 40 -13.60 11.14 -6.03
C GLN A 40 -14.33 12.10 -6.97
N LEU A 41 -14.09 12.01 -8.28
CA LEU A 41 -14.78 12.80 -9.30
C LEU A 41 -16.15 12.24 -9.70
N LYS A 42 -16.52 11.05 -9.20
CA LYS A 42 -17.84 10.46 -9.45
C LYS A 42 -18.93 11.15 -8.64
N GLU A 43 -20.16 11.04 -9.14
CA GLU A 43 -21.34 11.40 -8.36
C GLU A 43 -21.42 10.57 -7.07
N PRO A 44 -21.91 11.11 -5.93
CA PRO A 44 -21.92 10.40 -4.65
C PRO A 44 -22.58 9.02 -4.68
N ALA A 45 -23.62 8.85 -5.50
CA ALA A 45 -24.33 7.58 -5.67
C ALA A 45 -23.54 6.52 -6.46
N GLU A 46 -22.50 6.93 -7.20
CA GLU A 46 -21.67 6.07 -8.05
C GLU A 46 -20.32 5.71 -7.42
N ILE A 47 -19.97 6.36 -6.29
CA ILE A 47 -18.73 6.09 -5.57
C ILE A 47 -18.77 4.64 -5.07
N ASN A 48 -17.81 3.84 -5.52
CA ASN A 48 -17.61 2.52 -4.95
C ASN A 48 -16.74 2.65 -3.70
N THR A 49 -17.38 2.68 -2.53
CA THR A 49 -16.71 2.87 -1.24
C THR A 49 -15.64 1.82 -0.97
N GLU A 50 -15.89 0.54 -1.29
CA GLU A 50 -14.91 -0.52 -1.09
C GLU A 50 -13.65 -0.33 -1.95
N VAL A 51 -13.81 0.09 -3.21
CA VAL A 51 -12.70 0.40 -4.11
C VAL A 51 -11.96 1.63 -3.62
N ARG A 52 -12.68 2.70 -3.26
CA ARG A 52 -12.09 3.92 -2.72
C ARG A 52 -11.28 3.64 -1.46
N ASP A 53 -11.83 2.89 -0.52
CA ASP A 53 -11.19 2.60 0.76
C ASP A 53 -9.97 1.67 0.57
N THR A 54 -10.06 0.70 -0.35
CA THR A 54 -8.90 -0.11 -0.78
C THR A 54 -7.79 0.75 -1.39
N LEU A 55 -8.15 1.70 -2.26
CA LEU A 55 -7.18 2.60 -2.88
C LEU A 55 -6.57 3.56 -1.85
N LEU A 56 -7.37 4.08 -0.91
CA LEU A 56 -6.92 4.98 0.14
C LEU A 56 -5.94 4.28 1.07
N PHE A 57 -6.22 3.03 1.42
CA PHE A 57 -5.31 2.20 2.19
C PHE A 57 -3.93 2.07 1.52
N ASN A 58 -3.90 1.73 0.23
CA ASN A 58 -2.64 1.58 -0.52
C ASN A 58 -1.95 2.93 -0.77
N TYR A 59 -2.72 4.02 -0.84
CA TYR A 59 -2.16 5.38 -0.88
C TYR A 59 -1.45 5.72 0.43
N CYS A 60 -2.05 5.38 1.58
CA CYS A 60 -1.41 5.58 2.88
C CYS A 60 -0.11 4.78 3.02
N ASP A 61 -0.05 3.55 2.51
CA ASP A 61 1.21 2.77 2.47
C ASP A 61 2.29 3.48 1.64
N LEU A 62 1.94 4.04 0.48
CA LEU A 62 2.86 4.80 -0.37
C LEU A 62 3.35 6.09 0.30
N VAL A 63 2.51 6.76 1.09
CA VAL A 63 2.92 7.91 1.89
C VAL A 63 3.87 7.47 3.01
N ALA A 64 3.57 6.37 3.72
CA ALA A 64 4.43 5.83 4.77
C ALA A 64 5.80 5.36 4.25
N ARG A 65 5.91 5.07 2.96
CA ARG A 65 7.14 4.71 2.24
C ARG A 65 7.81 5.91 1.54
N ASP A 66 7.40 7.13 1.86
CA ASP A 66 7.90 8.38 1.26
C ASP A 66 7.83 8.43 -0.28
N SER A 67 6.98 7.59 -0.88
CA SER A 67 6.81 7.50 -2.33
C SER A 67 5.81 8.53 -2.85
N ILE A 68 4.98 9.06 -1.94
CA ILE A 68 4.08 10.18 -2.17
C ILE A 68 4.30 11.18 -1.05
N TYR A 69 4.66 12.41 -1.42
CA TYR A 69 4.71 13.50 -0.46
C TYR A 69 3.30 14.06 -0.22
N VAL A 70 2.94 14.17 1.05
CA VAL A 70 1.72 14.84 1.52
C VAL A 70 2.11 15.69 2.72
N SER A 71 1.67 16.95 2.77
CA SER A 71 1.86 17.76 3.97
C SER A 71 1.09 17.15 5.15
N SER A 72 1.61 17.30 6.36
CA SER A 72 0.98 16.78 7.59
C SER A 72 -0.49 17.18 7.71
N ASP A 73 -0.82 18.41 7.32
CA ASP A 73 -2.17 18.97 7.43
C ASP A 73 -3.15 18.36 6.42
N ASN A 74 -2.63 17.70 5.39
CA ASN A 74 -3.42 17.06 4.32
C ASN A 74 -3.36 15.53 4.38
N LEU A 75 -2.69 14.94 5.37
CA LEU A 75 -2.64 13.49 5.53
C LEU A 75 -4.06 12.98 5.89
N PRO A 76 -4.65 12.06 5.10
CA PRO A 76 -5.97 11.52 5.42
C PRO A 76 -5.98 10.89 6.81
N GLN A 77 -7.01 11.19 7.61
CA GLN A 77 -7.16 10.64 8.97
C GLN A 77 -7.23 9.10 9.00
N GLN A 78 -7.59 8.49 7.86
CA GLN A 78 -7.64 7.05 7.66
C GLN A 78 -6.25 6.42 7.55
N CYS A 79 -5.19 7.21 7.30
CA CYS A 79 -3.82 6.72 7.25
C CYS A 79 -3.33 6.41 8.67
N LYS A 80 -3.40 5.12 9.02
CA LYS A 80 -2.92 4.57 10.29
C LYS A 80 -1.73 3.63 10.04
N PRO A 81 -0.88 3.39 11.05
CA PRO A 81 0.15 2.37 10.95
C PRO A 81 -0.45 1.01 10.59
N LEU A 82 0.16 0.33 9.61
CA LEU A 82 -0.30 -0.97 9.13
C LEU A 82 0.27 -2.11 9.98
N ASP A 83 -0.58 -3.10 10.29
CA ASP A 83 -0.15 -4.39 10.85
C ASP A 83 0.57 -5.28 9.81
N SER A 84 1.06 -6.45 10.22
CA SER A 84 1.82 -7.34 9.34
C SER A 84 1.01 -7.88 8.15
N GLN A 85 -0.26 -8.23 8.36
CA GLN A 85 -1.11 -8.77 7.30
C GLN A 85 -1.49 -7.66 6.31
N GLN A 86 -1.81 -6.49 6.84
CA GLN A 86 -2.06 -5.27 6.10
C GLN A 86 -0.86 -4.86 5.22
N ARG A 87 0.37 -4.96 5.75
CA ARG A 87 1.61 -4.72 4.98
C ARG A 87 1.79 -5.73 3.85
N GLN A 88 1.50 -7.02 4.10
CA GLN A 88 1.53 -8.04 3.05
C GLN A 88 0.52 -7.71 1.94
N CYS A 89 -0.71 -7.31 2.30
CA CYS A 89 -1.72 -6.91 1.32
C CYS A 89 -1.28 -5.70 0.46
N ALA A 90 -0.67 -4.69 1.09
CA ALA A 90 -0.11 -3.53 0.37
C ALA A 90 1.04 -3.94 -0.56
N TYR A 91 1.97 -4.75 -0.05
CA TYR A 91 3.08 -5.28 -0.84
C TYR A 91 2.58 -6.02 -2.09
N ASP A 92 1.64 -6.96 -1.93
CA ASP A 92 1.09 -7.73 -3.05
C ASP A 92 0.32 -6.85 -4.05
N TYR A 93 -0.36 -5.81 -3.56
CA TYR A 93 -0.99 -4.81 -4.42
C TYR A 93 0.06 -4.09 -5.27
N HIS A 94 1.13 -3.56 -4.67
CA HIS A 94 2.16 -2.82 -5.39
C HIS A 94 2.91 -3.70 -6.41
N ILE A 95 3.22 -4.94 -6.05
CA ILE A 95 3.78 -5.95 -6.97
C ILE A 95 2.83 -6.21 -8.14
N CYS A 96 1.53 -6.34 -7.88
CA CYS A 96 0.54 -6.52 -8.95
C CYS A 96 0.48 -5.31 -9.89
N ILE A 97 0.51 -4.09 -9.34
CA ILE A 97 0.46 -2.84 -10.14
C ILE A 97 1.71 -2.66 -11.00
N LYS A 98 2.88 -3.10 -10.53
CA LYS A 98 4.11 -3.11 -11.33
C LYS A 98 3.91 -3.86 -12.66
N ALA A 99 3.22 -4.99 -12.63
CA ALA A 99 3.03 -5.87 -13.77
C ALA A 99 1.85 -5.48 -14.68
N CYS A 100 0.88 -4.71 -14.19
CA CYS A 100 -0.32 -4.40 -14.96
C CYS A 100 -0.13 -3.21 -15.93
N PRO A 101 -0.75 -3.22 -17.12
CA PRO A 101 -0.74 -2.07 -18.03
C PRO A 101 -1.52 -0.88 -17.45
N LEU A 102 -0.82 0.21 -17.11
CA LEU A 102 -1.45 1.35 -16.41
C LEU A 102 -2.47 2.13 -17.25
N ARG A 103 -2.48 1.98 -18.58
CA ARG A 103 -3.37 2.77 -19.47
C ARG A 103 -4.67 2.06 -19.83
N THR A 104 -4.92 0.87 -19.26
CA THR A 104 -6.11 0.05 -19.51
C THR A 104 -6.85 -0.24 -18.21
N ASN A 105 -7.95 -1.00 -18.29
CA ASN A 105 -8.69 -1.48 -17.11
C ASN A 105 -8.08 -2.75 -16.48
N ASP A 106 -6.95 -3.24 -16.99
CA ASP A 106 -6.37 -4.53 -16.62
C ASP A 106 -5.90 -4.59 -15.16
N CYS A 107 -5.55 -3.43 -14.59
CA CYS A 107 -5.16 -3.29 -13.19
C CYS A 107 -6.33 -3.43 -12.20
N GLN A 108 -7.59 -3.53 -12.67
CA GLN A 108 -8.75 -3.71 -11.78
C GLN A 108 -8.65 -5.01 -10.97
N SER A 109 -8.04 -6.05 -11.55
CA SER A 109 -7.77 -7.31 -10.87
C SER A 109 -6.89 -7.14 -9.63
N CYS A 110 -5.92 -6.23 -9.64
CA CYS A 110 -5.06 -5.91 -8.50
C CYS A 110 -5.84 -5.26 -7.36
N ILE A 111 -6.74 -4.33 -7.68
CA ILE A 111 -7.65 -3.73 -6.68
C ILE A 111 -8.54 -4.80 -6.05
N ASN A 112 -9.12 -5.69 -6.87
CA ASN A 112 -9.99 -6.76 -6.37
C ASN A 112 -9.23 -7.79 -5.50
N ARG A 113 -7.94 -8.03 -5.75
CA ARG A 113 -7.08 -8.87 -4.91
C ARG A 113 -6.78 -8.18 -3.58
N ALA A 114 -6.37 -6.91 -3.61
CA ALA A 114 -6.12 -6.13 -2.41
C ALA A 114 -7.35 -6.03 -1.52
N LYS A 115 -8.51 -5.73 -2.11
CA LYS A 115 -9.80 -5.68 -1.39
C LYS A 115 -10.07 -6.98 -0.62
N ARG A 116 -9.91 -8.13 -1.26
CA ARG A 116 -10.10 -9.45 -0.63
C ARG A 116 -9.07 -9.71 0.48
N CYS A 117 -7.83 -9.32 0.27
CA CYS A 117 -6.77 -9.46 1.27
C CYS A 117 -7.07 -8.63 2.53
N LEU A 118 -7.46 -7.37 2.34
CA LEU A 118 -7.79 -6.45 3.43
C LEU A 118 -9.05 -6.87 4.19
N ALA A 119 -10.06 -7.41 3.50
CA ALA A 119 -11.25 -7.96 4.14
C ALA A 119 -10.96 -9.19 5.02
N ALA A 120 -9.86 -9.90 4.77
CA ALA A 120 -9.41 -11.02 5.58
C ALA A 120 -8.43 -10.61 6.70
N ALA A 121 -8.02 -9.35 6.74
CA ALA A 121 -7.06 -8.79 7.70
C ALA A 121 -7.73 -8.02 8.86
N GLY A 122 -9.04 -7.78 8.78
CA GLY A 122 -9.86 -7.17 9.83
C GLY A 122 -10.85 -8.17 10.41
#